data_AF-A0A4S1X7V9-F1
#
_entry.id   AF-A0A4S1X7V9-F1
#
_cell.length_a   1.000
_cell.length_b   1.000
_cell.length_c   1.000
_cell.angle_alpha   90.00
_cell.angle_beta   90.00
_cell.angle_gamma   90.00
#
_symmetry.space_group_name_H-M   'P 1'
#
loop_
_entity.id
_entity.type
_entity.pdbx_description
1 polymer ?
#
loop_
_entity_poly.entity_id
_entity_poly.type
_entity_poly.pdbx_seq_one_letter_code
_entity_poly.pdbx_strand_id
1 'polypeptide(L)'
;MSYILLLAVAFQSVAPVDLPALDAAIERCERSAVLPVFAAEARRRSAAVTAFYQEQAQIVAERLATANQRRVLRESPATATPASSDQELSLRQLSLDDRQRALDDQRRLETMRQEALDLKRQYFLTHCPANRKAD
;
A
#
# COMPACT_ATOMS: atom_id res chain seq x y z
N MET A 1 27.06 -13.30 17.92
CA MET A 1 26.63 -13.19 16.51
C MET A 1 25.10 -13.10 16.50
N SER A 2 24.55 -11.89 16.53
CA SER A 2 23.10 -11.67 16.48
C SER A 2 22.64 -11.69 15.03
N TYR A 3 21.77 -12.63 14.70
CA TYR A 3 21.09 -12.70 13.41
C TYR A 3 19.98 -11.63 13.39
N ILE A 4 20.18 -10.56 12.61
CA ILE A 4 19.09 -9.65 12.26
C ILE A 4 18.21 -10.39 11.26
N LEU A 5 17.07 -10.90 11.72
CA LEU A 5 16.00 -11.38 10.85
C LEU A 5 15.40 -10.16 10.13
N LEU A 6 15.86 -9.90 8.91
CA LEU A 6 15.13 -9.07 7.95
C LEU A 6 13.87 -9.84 7.55
N LEU A 7 12.76 -9.57 8.24
CA LEU A 7 11.43 -9.90 7.74
C LEU A 7 11.16 -9.00 6.54
N ALA A 8 11.61 -9.44 5.36
CA ALA A 8 11.11 -8.92 4.10
C ALA A 8 9.63 -9.25 4.02
N VAL A 9 8.78 -8.28 4.38
CA VAL A 9 7.35 -8.36 4.11
C VAL A 9 7.22 -8.39 2.59
N ALA A 10 7.00 -9.58 2.05
CA ALA A 10 6.64 -9.75 0.66
C ALA A 10 5.31 -9.03 0.46
N PHE A 11 5.36 -7.80 -0.05
CA PHE A 11 4.19 -7.11 -0.56
C PHE A 11 3.65 -7.99 -1.68
N GLN A 12 2.60 -8.75 -1.39
CA GLN A 12 1.83 -9.43 -2.40
C GLN A 12 1.22 -8.35 -3.28
N SER A 13 1.89 -8.03 -4.38
CA SER A 13 1.35 -7.17 -5.42
C SER A 13 0.14 -7.90 -5.99
N VAL A 14 -1.04 -7.64 -5.43
CA VAL A 14 -2.28 -8.22 -5.92
C VAL A 14 -2.44 -7.68 -7.34
N ALA A 15 -2.33 -8.58 -8.33
CA ALA A 15 -2.19 -8.24 -9.75
C ALA A 15 -3.08 -7.06 -10.15
N PRO A 16 -2.55 -6.06 -10.89
CA PRO A 16 -3.34 -4.92 -11.30
C PRO A 16 -4.58 -5.39 -12.07
N VAL A 17 -5.73 -4.76 -11.81
CA VAL A 17 -6.92 -5.02 -12.61
C VAL A 17 -6.67 -4.41 -13.99
N ASP A 18 -6.83 -5.22 -15.03
CA ASP A 18 -6.84 -4.75 -16.41
C ASP A 18 -8.15 -3.98 -16.66
N LEU A 19 -8.12 -2.67 -16.41
CA LEU A 19 -9.29 -1.80 -16.57
C LEU A 19 -9.80 -1.78 -18.02
N PRO A 20 -8.95 -1.71 -19.06
CA PRO A 20 -9.40 -1.86 -20.45
C PRO A 20 -10.14 -3.18 -20.74
N ALA A 21 -9.62 -4.31 -20.26
CA ALA A 21 -10.29 -5.60 -20.45
C ALA A 21 -11.64 -5.65 -19.71
N LEU A 22 -11.70 -5.07 -18.51
CA LEU A 22 -12.94 -4.95 -17.76
C LEU A 22 -13.96 -4.08 -18.50
N ASP A 23 -13.54 -2.96 -19.09
CA ASP A 23 -14.41 -2.10 -19.90
C ASP A 23 -15.00 -2.87 -21.08
N ALA A 24 -14.17 -3.58 -21.85
CA ALA A 24 -14.64 -4.39 -22.97
C ALA A 24 -15.65 -5.47 -22.54
N ALA A 25 -15.43 -6.11 -21.38
CA ALA A 25 -16.37 -7.08 -20.83
C ALA A 25 -17.69 -6.43 -20.37
N ILE A 26 -17.64 -5.21 -19.81
CA ILE A 26 -18.83 -4.45 -19.44
C ILE A 26 -19.65 -4.05 -20.67
N GLU A 27 -19.01 -3.56 -21.73
CA GLU A 27 -19.68 -3.21 -22.99
C GLU A 27 -20.41 -4.41 -23.62
N ARG A 28 -19.84 -5.62 -23.49
CA ARG A 28 -20.47 -6.87 -23.94
C ARG A 28 -21.43 -7.48 -22.92
N CYS A 29 -21.58 -6.86 -21.74
CA CYS A 29 -22.34 -7.38 -20.60
C CYS A 29 -21.96 -8.82 -20.20
N GLU A 30 -20.66 -9.15 -20.28
CA GLU A 30 -20.10 -10.46 -19.93
C GLU A 30 -20.07 -10.67 -18.41
N ARG A 31 -21.22 -11.02 -17.84
CA ARG A 31 -21.42 -11.17 -16.38
C ARG A 31 -20.40 -12.10 -15.71
N SER A 32 -20.06 -13.20 -16.39
CA SER A 32 -19.09 -14.20 -15.90
C SER A 32 -17.68 -13.63 -15.76
N ALA A 33 -17.31 -12.65 -16.59
CA ALA A 33 -16.02 -11.95 -16.51
C ALA A 33 -16.05 -10.78 -15.52
N VAL A 34 -17.17 -10.03 -15.47
CA VAL A 34 -17.28 -8.79 -14.67
C VAL A 34 -17.54 -9.04 -13.19
N LEU A 35 -18.49 -9.93 -12.85
CA LEU A 35 -18.94 -10.11 -11.46
C LEU A 35 -17.82 -10.60 -10.51
N PRO A 36 -16.92 -11.52 -10.91
CA PRO A 36 -15.82 -11.93 -10.05
C PRO A 36 -14.89 -10.77 -9.65
N VAL A 37 -14.67 -9.80 -10.55
CA VAL A 37 -13.84 -8.63 -10.27
C VAL A 37 -14.45 -7.82 -9.12
N PHE A 38 -15.74 -7.48 -9.20
CA PHE A 38 -16.41 -6.72 -8.15
C PHE A 38 -16.60 -7.51 -6.85
N ALA A 39 -16.79 -8.84 -6.94
CA ALA A 39 -16.91 -9.70 -5.76
C ALA A 39 -15.60 -9.77 -4.95
N ALA A 40 -14.44 -9.66 -5.61
CA ALA A 40 -13.14 -9.68 -4.94
C ALA A 40 -12.81 -8.37 -4.21
N GLU A 41 -13.50 -7.27 -4.51
CA GLU A 41 -13.12 -5.93 -4.02
C GLU A 41 -13.17 -5.79 -2.51
N ALA A 42 -14.19 -6.34 -1.84
CA ALA A 42 -14.30 -6.22 -0.38
C ALA A 42 -13.06 -6.79 0.34
N ARG A 43 -12.60 -7.97 -0.09
CA ARG A 43 -11.39 -8.61 0.45
C ARG A 43 -10.14 -7.78 0.12
N ARG A 44 -10.01 -7.31 -1.12
CA ARG A 44 -8.85 -6.52 -1.55
C ARG A 44 -8.73 -5.21 -0.75
N ARG A 45 -9.83 -4.46 -0.61
CA ARG A 45 -9.86 -3.20 0.16
C ARG A 45 -9.46 -3.43 1.61
N SER A 46 -10.01 -4.47 2.24
CA SER A 46 -9.63 -4.85 3.60
C SER A 46 -8.13 -5.17 3.71
N ALA A 47 -7.59 -5.98 2.81
CA ALA A 47 -6.17 -6.33 2.80
C ALA A 47 -5.26 -5.10 2.61
N ALA A 48 -5.62 -4.19 1.70
CA ALA A 48 -4.88 -2.95 1.46
C ALA A 48 -4.84 -2.05 2.69
N VAL A 49 -5.99 -1.81 3.35
CA VAL A 49 -6.06 -1.01 4.58
C VAL A 49 -5.20 -1.62 5.69
N THR A 50 -5.24 -2.94 5.87
CA THR A 50 -4.40 -3.62 6.86
C THR A 50 -2.90 -3.46 6.55
N ALA A 51 -2.49 -3.63 5.29
CA ALA A 51 -1.10 -3.44 4.89
C ALA A 51 -0.63 -2.00 5.10
N PHE A 52 -1.45 -1.01 4.72
CA PHE A 52 -1.12 0.41 4.92
C PHE A 52 -0.98 0.80 6.38
N TYR A 53 -1.80 0.20 7.26
CA TYR A 53 -1.70 0.41 8.69
C TYR A 53 -0.40 -0.19 9.24
N GLN A 54 -0.08 -1.43 8.86
CA GLN A 54 1.12 -2.12 9.32
C GLN A 54 2.40 -1.39 8.94
N GLU A 55 2.54 -0.96 7.68
CA GLU A 55 3.70 -0.18 7.23
C GLU A 55 3.79 1.15 7.98
N GLN A 56 2.66 1.87 8.14
CA GLN A 56 2.66 3.13 8.87
C GLN A 56 3.08 2.96 10.33
N ALA A 57 2.62 1.91 11.00
CA ALA A 57 2.99 1.61 12.37
C ALA A 57 4.49 1.36 12.51
N GLN A 58 5.10 0.63 11.56
CA GLN A 58 6.54 0.40 11.51
C GLN A 58 7.32 1.72 11.30
N ILE A 59 6.92 2.54 10.31
CA ILE A 59 7.54 3.85 10.07
C ILE A 59 7.50 4.72 11.33
N VAL A 60 6.36 4.76 12.03
CA VAL A 60 6.21 5.53 13.27
C VAL A 60 7.12 5.00 14.37
N ALA A 61 7.18 3.69 14.58
CA ALA A 61 8.05 3.08 15.58
C ALA A 61 9.53 3.40 15.31
N GLU A 62 9.97 3.31 14.06
CA GLU A 62 11.35 3.61 13.67
C GLU A 62 11.69 5.11 13.76
N ARG A 63 10.73 6.00 13.45
CA ARG A 63 10.87 7.44 13.69
C ARG A 63 11.08 7.75 15.18
N LEU A 64 10.29 7.12 16.05
CA LEU A 64 10.43 7.28 17.50
C LEU A 64 11.79 6.76 17.99
N ALA A 65 12.24 5.60 17.51
CA ALA A 65 13.55 5.04 17.86
C ALA A 65 14.70 5.97 17.41
N THR A 66 14.63 6.50 16.19
CA THR A 66 15.61 7.44 15.63
C THR A 66 15.65 8.74 16.43
N ALA A 67 14.48 9.30 16.80
CA ALA A 67 14.38 10.49 17.63
C ALA A 67 14.97 10.26 19.05
N ASN A 68 14.71 9.09 19.64
CA ASN A 68 15.29 8.73 20.94
C ASN A 68 16.82 8.62 20.86
N GLN A 69 17.36 8.00 19.80
CA GLN A 69 18.80 7.90 19.60
C GLN A 69 19.46 9.28 19.47
N ARG A 70 18.84 10.20 18.72
CA ARG A 70 19.28 11.61 18.64
C ARG A 70 19.26 12.31 20.00
N ARG A 71 18.25 12.02 20.83
CA ARG A 71 18.18 12.57 22.19
C ARG A 71 19.35 12.08 23.05
N VAL A 72 19.61 10.77 23.06
CA VAL A 72 20.72 10.18 23.84
C VAL A 72 22.07 10.78 23.42
N LEU A 73 22.33 10.94 22.12
CA LEU A 73 23.57 11.56 21.65
C LEU A 73 23.74 13.01 22.10
N ARG A 74 22.65 13.78 22.15
CA ARG A 74 22.67 15.16 22.66
C ARG A 74 22.90 15.23 24.17
N GLU A 75 22.31 14.30 24.93
CA GLU A 75 22.34 14.29 26.40
C GLU A 75 23.57 13.57 26.98
N SER A 76 24.27 12.75 26.20
CA SER A 76 25.45 11.98 26.65
C SER A 76 26.57 11.99 25.59
N PRO A 77 27.22 13.14 25.35
CA PRO A 77 28.24 13.30 24.32
C PRO A 77 29.55 12.54 24.60
N ALA A 78 29.77 12.06 25.84
CA ALA A 78 31.01 11.40 26.25
C ALA A 78 31.22 9.98 25.68
N THR A 79 30.19 9.37 25.07
CA THR A 79 30.21 7.97 24.60
C THR A 79 30.12 7.79 23.08
N ALA A 80 30.16 8.85 22.28
CA ALA A 80 29.93 8.77 20.83
C ALA A 80 31.09 9.34 20.01
N THR A 81 31.52 8.63 18.97
CA THR A 81 32.21 9.21 17.81
C THR A 81 31.19 9.98 16.96
N PRO A 82 31.10 11.33 17.07
CA PRO A 82 29.89 12.06 16.69
C PRO A 82 29.59 12.07 15.19
N ALA A 83 30.64 12.13 14.36
CA ALA A 83 30.50 12.27 12.90
C ALA A 83 29.89 11.03 12.22
N SER A 84 30.25 9.81 12.68
CA SER A 84 29.71 8.56 12.13
C SER A 84 28.24 8.38 12.52
N SER A 85 27.89 8.70 13.77
CA SER A 85 26.52 8.55 14.27
C SER A 85 25.53 9.51 13.62
N ASP A 86 25.96 10.72 13.30
CA ASP A 86 25.08 11.72 12.66
C ASP A 86 24.78 11.37 11.20
N GLN A 87 25.79 10.88 10.47
CA GLN A 87 25.60 10.42 9.10
C GLN A 87 24.66 9.21 9.04
N GLU A 88 24.84 8.22 9.92
CA GLU A 88 23.95 7.06 10.01
C GLU A 88 22.51 7.45 10.34
N LEU A 89 22.30 8.36 11.29
CA LEU A 89 20.98 8.86 11.66
C LEU A 89 20.33 9.72 10.59
N SER A 90 21.13 10.38 9.75
CA SER A 90 20.65 11.12 8.57
C SER A 90 20.18 10.15 7.48
N LEU A 91 20.99 9.13 7.16
CA LEU A 91 20.62 8.10 6.18
C LEU A 91 19.37 7.32 6.60
N ARG A 92 19.24 7.00 7.90
CA ARG A 92 18.02 6.37 8.43
C ARG A 92 16.78 7.25 8.27
N GLN A 93 16.92 8.55 8.51
CA GLN A 93 15.82 9.50 8.32
C GLN A 93 15.39 9.56 6.84
N LEU A 94 16.35 9.66 5.92
CA LEU A 94 16.08 9.65 4.48
C LEU A 94 15.33 8.39 4.05
N SER A 95 15.76 7.21 4.53
CA SER A 95 15.08 5.96 4.25
C SER A 95 13.64 5.92 4.77
N LEU A 96 13.37 6.47 5.96
CA LEU A 96 12.00 6.59 6.51
C LEU A 96 11.13 7.52 5.66
N ASP A 97 11.71 8.59 5.12
CA ASP A 97 10.99 9.55 4.30
C ASP A 97 10.72 9.02 2.89
N ASP A 98 11.63 8.22 2.33
CA ASP A 98 11.39 7.46 1.09
C ASP A 98 10.26 6.44 1.28
N ARG A 99 10.27 5.68 2.38
CA ARG A 99 9.20 4.72 2.71
C ARG A 99 7.85 5.38 2.90
N GLN A 100 7.80 6.52 3.60
CA GLN A 100 6.55 7.26 3.77
C GLN A 100 5.99 7.73 2.42
N ARG A 101 6.84 8.29 1.54
CA ARG A 101 6.42 8.70 0.20
C ARG A 101 5.90 7.52 -0.61
N ALA A 102 6.60 6.39 -0.60
CA ALA A 102 6.15 5.17 -1.27
C ALA A 102 4.78 4.68 -0.74
N LEU A 103 4.56 4.71 0.57
CA LEU A 103 3.28 4.36 1.18
C LEU A 103 2.15 5.31 0.75
N ASP A 104 2.44 6.62 0.67
CA ASP A 104 1.47 7.63 0.26
C ASP A 104 1.10 7.49 -1.22
N ASP A 105 2.08 7.19 -2.08
CA ASP A 105 1.86 6.89 -3.50
C ASP A 105 1.01 5.63 -3.68
N GLN A 106 1.28 4.57 -2.91
CA GLN A 106 0.49 3.35 -2.93
C GLN A 106 -0.96 3.58 -2.48
N ARG A 107 -1.18 4.37 -1.41
CA ARG A 107 -2.52 4.75 -0.96
C ARG A 107 -3.26 5.51 -2.04
N ARG A 108 -2.59 6.47 -2.70
CA ARG A 108 -3.17 7.24 -3.80
C ARG A 108 -3.59 6.35 -4.97
N LEU A 109 -2.72 5.44 -5.40
CA LEU A 109 -3.02 4.50 -6.48
C LEU A 109 -4.18 3.58 -6.13
N GLU A 110 -4.24 3.08 -4.90
CA GLU A 110 -5.33 2.23 -4.45
C GLU A 110 -6.67 2.99 -4.39
N THR A 111 -6.68 4.25 -3.92
CA THR A 111 -7.88 5.11 -3.96
C THR A 111 -8.36 5.32 -5.39
N MET A 112 -7.48 5.71 -6.31
CA MET A 112 -7.83 5.90 -7.73
C MET A 112 -8.41 4.62 -8.35
N ARG A 113 -7.84 3.46 -8.00
CA ARG A 113 -8.35 2.15 -8.46
C ARG A 113 -9.75 1.86 -7.92
N GLN A 114 -9.99 2.11 -6.63
CA GLN A 114 -11.30 1.90 -6.01
C GLN A 114 -12.36 2.80 -6.65
N GLU A 115 -12.05 4.07 -6.86
CA GLU A 115 -12.94 5.03 -7.54
C GLU A 115 -13.26 4.58 -8.97
N ALA A 116 -12.24 4.15 -9.74
CA ALA A 116 -12.43 3.64 -11.08
C ALA A 116 -13.35 2.41 -11.12
N LEU A 117 -13.20 1.48 -10.17
CA LEU A 117 -14.04 0.28 -10.09
C LEU A 117 -15.44 0.57 -9.60
N ASP A 118 -15.62 1.51 -8.67
CA ASP A 118 -16.94 1.92 -8.20
C ASP A 118 -17.73 2.57 -9.34
N LEU A 119 -17.08 3.43 -10.13
CA LEU A 119 -17.68 4.03 -11.34
C LEU A 119 -18.05 2.95 -12.37
N LYS A 120 -17.15 2.01 -12.67
CA LYS A 120 -17.41 0.90 -13.61
C LYS A 120 -18.52 -0.01 -13.12
N ARG A 121 -18.59 -0.28 -11.81
CA ARG A 121 -19.68 -1.06 -11.21
C ARG A 121 -21.01 -0.37 -11.39
N GLN A 122 -21.06 0.95 -11.12
CA GLN A 122 -22.26 1.74 -11.34
C GLN A 122 -22.68 1.68 -12.81
N TYR A 123 -21.74 1.90 -13.74
CA TYR A 123 -22.00 1.82 -15.17
C TYR A 123 -22.50 0.45 -15.61
N PHE A 124 -21.88 -0.64 -15.15
CA PHE A 124 -22.35 -2.00 -15.44
C PHE A 124 -23.78 -2.24 -14.95
N LEU A 125 -24.11 -1.79 -13.74
CA LEU A 125 -25.45 -1.99 -13.17
C LEU A 125 -26.54 -1.19 -13.90
N THR A 126 -26.19 -0.04 -14.48
CA THR A 126 -27.14 0.76 -15.27
C THR A 126 -27.22 0.30 -16.73
N HIS A 127 -26.11 -0.14 -17.32
CA HIS A 127 -26.01 -0.48 -18.74
C HIS A 127 -26.41 -1.93 -19.04
N CYS A 128 -26.14 -2.88 -18.13
CA CYS A 128 -26.35 -4.30 -18.36
C CYS A 128 -27.57 -4.83 -17.58
N PRO A 129 -28.76 -4.95 -18.21
CA PRO A 129 -29.97 -5.40 -17.52
C PRO A 129 -29.80 -6.81 -16.94
N ALA A 130 -30.40 -7.04 -15.77
CA ALA A 130 -30.35 -8.32 -15.04
C ALA A 130 -30.91 -9.52 -15.83
N ASN A 131 -31.62 -9.25 -16.93
CA ASN A 131 -32.50 -10.20 -17.60
C ASN A 131 -31.91 -10.83 -18.87
N ARG A 132 -30.71 -10.42 -19.31
CA ARG A 132 -29.97 -11.20 -20.33
C ARG A 132 -29.38 -12.42 -19.65
N LYS A 133 -29.89 -13.61 -20.00
CA LYS A 133 -29.24 -14.87 -19.63
C LYS A 133 -27.79 -14.79 -20.10
N ALA A 134 -26.87 -15.14 -19.20
CA ALA A 134 -25.49 -15.37 -19.58
C ALA A 134 -25.51 -16.60 -20.51
N ASP A 135 -25.20 -16.37 -21.78
CA ASP A 135 -24.85 -17.45 -22.71
C ASP A 135 -23.47 -18.02 -22.33
#